data_AF-X0U9Z9-F1
#
_entry.id   AF-X0U9Z9-F1
#
_cell.length_a   1.000
_cell.length_b   1.000
_cell.length_c   1.000
_cell.angle_alpha   90.00
_cell.angle_beta   90.00
_cell.angle_gamma   90.00
#
_symmetry.space_group_name_H-M   'P 1'
#
loop_
_entity.id
_entity.type
_entity.pdbx_description
1 polymer ?
#
loop_
_entity_poly.entity_id
_entity_poly.type
_entity_poly.pdbx_seq_one_letter_code
_entity_poly.pdbx_strand_id
1 'polypeptide(L)'
;PFQLVFTTGAVVYCGGMKENEVMSWEGPNVNWAHFDEPRRHKTAAALKVLDGRVRIPMGGYMPQLWLTTTPRKHWLFEFFGPWEGGDPDPRAAFKADSLVVTLLTLDNEENLEPGFVAKRRQSLTEAEARVLLEAEWEDIEDTQHFLPSMTLWDLCQAEIPALTKNEPMVVALDAPEGTNESGQASSFGMVGVTRDPRNHDSVAVRFVGEWKAPQGGILDFGAENGPEWMLRKLCKDWDVTQVAYDPYNLHHMVTDLNNENMAWFFKFPQGARRLEADKQLLDLILQRRIVHNGDAALK
;
A
#
# COMPACT_ATOMS: atom_id res chain seq x y z
N PRO A 1 -11.96 14.26 -24.93
CA PRO A 1 -11.69 15.68 -24.60
C PRO A 1 -12.69 16.57 -25.35
N PHE A 2 -13.05 17.73 -24.81
CA PHE A 2 -13.91 18.73 -25.44
C PHE A 2 -13.33 20.14 -25.22
N GLN A 3 -13.87 21.14 -25.91
CA GLN A 3 -13.43 22.53 -25.81
C GLN A 3 -14.53 23.40 -25.22
N LEU A 4 -14.14 24.35 -24.36
CA LEU A 4 -14.97 25.47 -23.93
C LEU A 4 -14.43 26.74 -24.59
N VAL A 5 -15.27 27.38 -25.41
CA VAL A 5 -14.92 28.62 -26.12
C VAL A 5 -15.63 29.79 -25.47
N PHE A 6 -14.85 30.75 -24.97
CA PHE A 6 -15.36 31.94 -24.30
C PHE A 6 -15.61 33.06 -25.31
N THR A 7 -16.49 34.01 -24.95
CA THR A 7 -16.80 35.20 -25.78
C THR A 7 -15.60 36.10 -26.02
N THR A 8 -14.57 35.98 -25.18
CA THR A 8 -13.27 36.65 -25.32
C THR A 8 -12.38 36.03 -26.39
N GLY A 9 -12.78 34.90 -26.98
CA GLY A 9 -11.97 34.11 -27.91
C GLY A 9 -11.00 33.13 -27.22
N ALA A 10 -10.96 33.12 -25.87
CA ALA A 10 -10.19 32.13 -25.12
C ALA A 10 -10.80 30.73 -25.29
N VAL A 11 -9.94 29.72 -25.39
CA VAL A 11 -10.33 28.31 -25.52
C VAL A 11 -9.72 27.50 -24.40
N VAL A 12 -10.54 26.74 -23.69
CA VAL A 12 -10.12 25.80 -22.66
C VAL A 12 -10.35 24.38 -23.16
N TYR A 13 -9.32 23.54 -23.06
CA TYR A 13 -9.40 22.12 -23.40
C TYR A 13 -9.70 21.32 -22.13
N CYS A 14 -10.77 20.56 -22.16
CA CYS A 14 -11.21 19.74 -21.03
C CYS A 14 -11.13 18.26 -21.37
N GLY A 15 -10.67 17.43 -20.44
CA GLY A 15 -10.68 15.99 -20.62
C GLY A 15 -10.12 15.25 -19.41
N GLY A 16 -10.35 13.94 -19.39
CA GLY A 16 -9.74 13.07 -18.40
C GLY A 16 -8.28 12.79 -18.73
N MET A 17 -7.46 12.70 -17.70
CA MET A 17 -6.07 12.31 -17.79
C MET A 17 -5.91 11.02 -16.99
N LYS A 18 -6.13 9.84 -17.61
CA LYS A 18 -5.97 8.56 -16.92
C LYS A 18 -4.49 8.20 -16.82
N GLU A 19 -4.10 7.41 -15.82
CA GLU A 19 -2.69 7.01 -15.59
C GLU A 19 -2.00 6.45 -16.85
N ASN A 20 -2.69 5.62 -17.63
CA ASN A 20 -2.18 5.00 -18.85
C ASN A 20 -2.31 5.89 -20.11
N GLU A 21 -2.92 7.06 -19.99
CA GLU A 21 -3.22 7.98 -21.10
C GLU A 21 -2.59 9.37 -20.89
N VAL A 22 -1.79 9.55 -19.84
CA VAL A 22 -1.09 10.81 -19.49
C VAL A 22 -0.37 11.42 -20.71
N MET A 23 0.30 10.59 -21.50
CA MET A 23 1.08 11.03 -22.67
C MET A 23 0.22 11.63 -23.79
N SER A 24 -1.10 11.40 -23.80
CA SER A 24 -2.00 12.02 -24.79
C SER A 24 -2.08 13.55 -24.66
N TRP A 25 -1.63 14.09 -23.52
CA TRP A 25 -1.59 15.52 -23.22
C TRP A 25 -0.26 16.21 -23.52
N GLU A 26 0.68 15.53 -24.20
CA GLU A 26 1.97 16.14 -24.56
C GLU A 26 1.90 17.10 -25.75
N GLY A 27 0.87 17.01 -26.60
CA GLY A 27 0.76 17.84 -27.79
C GLY A 27 0.50 19.33 -27.52
N PRO A 28 -0.46 19.69 -26.66
CA PRO A 28 -0.85 21.07 -26.42
C PRO A 28 0.27 21.94 -25.82
N ASN A 29 0.22 23.24 -26.14
CA ASN A 29 0.98 24.28 -25.45
C ASN A 29 -0.04 25.28 -24.91
N VAL A 30 -0.02 25.55 -23.62
CA VAL A 30 -1.07 26.36 -22.97
C VAL A 30 -0.44 27.42 -22.07
N ASN A 31 -1.23 28.46 -21.79
CA ASN A 31 -0.87 29.48 -20.79
C ASN A 31 -1.13 28.99 -19.37
N TRP A 32 -2.17 28.19 -19.16
CA TRP A 32 -2.45 27.61 -17.85
C TRP A 32 -3.05 26.22 -17.99
N ALA A 33 -2.96 25.43 -16.92
CA ALA A 33 -3.69 24.18 -16.78
C ALA A 33 -4.23 24.07 -15.35
N HIS A 34 -5.37 23.38 -15.21
CA HIS A 34 -5.95 23.03 -13.93
C HIS A 34 -6.12 21.51 -13.89
N PHE A 35 -5.55 20.89 -12.85
CA PHE A 35 -5.59 19.45 -12.65
C PHE A 35 -6.32 19.15 -11.36
N ASP A 36 -7.53 18.62 -11.52
CA ASP A 36 -8.40 18.24 -10.41
C ASP A 36 -8.16 16.80 -9.98
N GLU A 37 -8.18 16.58 -8.66
CA GLU A 37 -7.96 15.28 -8.00
C GLU A 37 -6.67 14.52 -8.37
N PRO A 38 -5.48 15.16 -8.49
CA PRO A 38 -4.20 14.48 -8.77
C PRO A 38 -3.88 13.34 -7.80
N ARG A 39 -4.40 13.35 -6.55
CA ARG A 39 -4.22 12.26 -5.57
C ARG A 39 -4.57 10.88 -6.13
N ARG A 40 -5.48 10.80 -7.09
CA ARG A 40 -5.91 9.53 -7.71
C ARG A 40 -4.82 8.89 -8.58
N HIS A 41 -3.80 9.66 -8.96
CA HIS A 41 -2.69 9.15 -9.74
C HIS A 41 -1.66 8.47 -8.86
N LYS A 42 -1.11 7.35 -9.35
CA LYS A 42 -0.09 6.60 -8.62
C LYS A 42 1.29 7.27 -8.72
N THR A 43 1.50 8.06 -9.76
CA THR A 43 2.80 8.68 -10.05
C THR A 43 2.66 10.16 -10.41
N ALA A 44 3.77 10.91 -10.31
CA ALA A 44 3.85 12.31 -10.74
C ALA A 44 3.90 12.49 -12.27
N ALA A 45 3.59 11.46 -13.08
CA ALA A 45 3.71 11.53 -14.53
C ALA A 45 2.81 12.64 -15.12
N ALA A 46 1.58 12.77 -14.62
CA ALA A 46 0.64 13.79 -15.08
C ALA A 46 1.14 15.21 -14.78
N LEU A 47 1.65 15.44 -13.56
CA LEU A 47 2.28 16.70 -13.17
C LEU A 47 3.42 17.07 -14.13
N LYS A 48 4.35 16.13 -14.39
CA LYS A 48 5.50 16.37 -15.28
C LYS A 48 5.08 16.70 -16.71
N VAL A 49 4.06 16.05 -17.23
CA VAL A 49 3.52 16.37 -18.56
C VAL A 49 2.94 17.78 -18.57
N LEU A 50 2.05 18.10 -17.62
CA LEU A 50 1.38 19.41 -17.58
C LEU A 50 2.37 20.56 -17.36
N ASP A 51 3.28 20.41 -16.40
CA ASP A 51 4.37 21.37 -16.12
C ASP A 51 5.18 21.67 -17.39
N GLY A 52 5.50 20.63 -18.17
CA GLY A 52 6.17 20.80 -19.47
C GLY A 52 5.35 21.53 -20.54
N ARG A 53 4.01 21.60 -20.44
CA ARG A 53 3.12 22.21 -21.45
C ARG A 53 2.58 23.59 -21.08
N VAL A 54 2.62 23.95 -19.80
CA VAL A 54 2.23 25.26 -19.30
C VAL A 54 3.41 26.22 -19.47
N ARG A 55 3.52 26.84 -20.65
CA ARG A 55 4.72 27.60 -21.03
C ARG A 55 4.49 28.81 -21.94
N ILE A 56 3.26 29.12 -22.31
CA ILE A 56 2.96 30.28 -23.17
C ILE A 56 2.59 31.48 -22.29
N PRO A 57 3.39 32.56 -22.21
CA PRO A 57 2.98 33.77 -21.52
C PRO A 57 1.85 34.48 -22.29
N MET A 58 0.90 35.10 -21.59
CA MET A 58 -0.23 35.79 -22.22
C MET A 58 -0.54 37.10 -21.49
N GLY A 59 -0.55 38.22 -22.21
CA GLY A 59 -0.98 39.51 -21.65
C GLY A 59 -0.16 40.01 -20.45
N GLY A 60 1.12 39.63 -20.35
CA GLY A 60 1.97 39.96 -19.19
C GLY A 60 1.82 39.01 -18.01
N TYR A 61 0.92 38.02 -18.08
CA TYR A 61 0.78 36.97 -17.09
C TYR A 61 1.70 35.80 -17.41
N MET A 62 2.42 35.35 -16.39
CA MET A 62 3.25 34.15 -16.45
C MET A 62 2.35 32.91 -16.58
N PRO A 63 2.83 31.83 -17.22
CA PRO A 63 2.11 30.57 -17.24
C PRO A 63 1.85 30.03 -15.83
N GLN A 64 0.71 29.40 -15.58
CA GLN A 64 0.33 28.91 -14.23
C GLN A 64 -0.29 27.51 -14.28
N LEU A 65 0.17 26.62 -13.39
CA LEU A 65 -0.40 25.29 -13.20
C LEU A 65 -1.11 25.25 -11.84
N TRP A 66 -2.38 24.84 -11.85
CA TRP A 66 -3.23 24.75 -10.67
C TRP A 66 -3.56 23.29 -10.38
N LEU A 67 -3.41 22.87 -9.12
CA LEU A 67 -3.82 21.54 -8.64
C LEU A 67 -4.84 21.72 -7.52
N THR A 68 -5.94 20.97 -7.57
CA THR A 68 -6.95 20.91 -6.49
C THR A 68 -7.14 19.47 -6.07
N THR A 69 -6.83 19.13 -4.81
CA THR A 69 -6.84 17.74 -4.34
C THR A 69 -6.98 17.66 -2.83
N THR A 70 -7.33 16.47 -2.34
CA THR A 70 -7.07 16.10 -0.95
C THR A 70 -5.61 15.65 -0.79
N PRO A 71 -4.94 15.96 0.33
CA PRO A 71 -3.55 15.59 0.57
C PRO A 71 -3.41 14.07 0.74
N ARG A 72 -2.23 13.55 0.40
CA ARG A 72 -1.85 12.14 0.59
C ARG A 72 -0.33 11.99 0.62
N LYS A 73 0.20 11.20 1.56
CA LYS A 73 1.65 11.02 1.77
C LYS A 73 2.30 10.11 0.71
N HIS A 74 2.26 10.51 -0.56
CA HIS A 74 2.92 9.85 -1.71
C HIS A 74 3.69 10.86 -2.58
N TRP A 75 3.80 10.62 -3.89
CA TRP A 75 4.34 11.59 -4.86
C TRP A 75 3.81 13.03 -4.70
N LEU A 76 2.57 13.27 -4.25
CA LEU A 76 2.09 14.64 -4.01
C LEU A 76 2.86 15.28 -2.86
N PHE A 77 3.05 14.55 -1.76
CA PHE A 77 3.83 14.99 -0.60
C PHE A 77 5.28 15.30 -0.96
N GLU A 78 5.88 14.51 -1.85
CA GLU A 78 7.23 14.79 -2.32
C GLU A 78 7.36 16.17 -2.97
N PHE A 79 6.37 16.60 -3.75
CA PHE A 79 6.40 17.86 -4.49
C PHE A 79 5.82 19.04 -3.70
N PHE A 80 4.80 18.82 -2.87
CA PHE A 80 4.01 19.89 -2.23
C PHE A 80 3.95 19.78 -0.70
N GLY A 81 4.38 18.66 -0.13
CA GLY A 81 4.45 18.46 1.32
C GLY A 81 5.74 19.04 1.93
N PRO A 82 5.78 19.18 3.26
CA PRO A 82 7.00 19.51 3.99
C PRO A 82 8.10 18.49 3.69
N TRP A 83 9.36 18.94 3.70
CA TRP A 83 10.50 18.04 3.55
C TRP A 83 10.78 17.32 4.87
N GLU A 84 10.71 15.99 4.84
CA GLU A 84 10.97 15.14 6.01
C GLU A 84 12.27 14.31 5.86
N GLY A 85 12.86 14.27 4.66
CA GLY A 85 14.16 13.62 4.44
C GLY A 85 15.33 14.45 4.96
N GLY A 86 16.52 13.87 5.08
CA GLY A 86 17.74 14.61 5.45
C GLY A 86 18.08 15.75 4.47
N ASP A 87 19.01 16.63 4.84
CA ASP A 87 19.46 17.73 3.99
C ASP A 87 20.37 17.21 2.84
N PRO A 88 20.15 17.57 1.55
CA PRO A 88 19.16 18.54 1.02
C PRO A 88 17.88 17.95 0.40
N ASP A 89 16.81 18.76 0.41
CA ASP A 89 15.56 18.48 -0.32
C ASP A 89 15.81 18.51 -1.83
N PRO A 90 15.70 17.37 -2.55
CA PRO A 90 15.92 17.30 -3.99
C PRO A 90 14.93 18.14 -4.80
N ARG A 91 13.84 18.61 -4.19
CA ARG A 91 12.78 19.41 -4.82
C ARG A 91 12.68 20.83 -4.23
N ALA A 92 13.69 21.28 -3.48
CA ALA A 92 13.70 22.62 -2.87
C ALA A 92 13.36 23.74 -3.86
N ALA A 93 13.97 23.72 -5.06
CA ALA A 93 13.73 24.72 -6.09
C ALA A 93 12.28 24.70 -6.60
N PHE A 94 11.73 23.51 -6.86
CA PHE A 94 10.34 23.37 -7.26
C PHE A 94 9.38 23.89 -6.18
N LYS A 95 9.62 23.52 -4.91
CA LYS A 95 8.79 23.94 -3.78
C LYS A 95 8.83 25.45 -3.59
N ALA A 96 10.00 26.08 -3.77
CA ALA A 96 10.16 27.53 -3.67
C ALA A 96 9.37 28.29 -4.75
N ASP A 97 9.18 27.69 -5.93
CA ASP A 97 8.38 28.24 -7.03
C ASP A 97 6.89 27.86 -6.95
N SER A 98 6.49 27.08 -5.93
CA SER A 98 5.11 26.62 -5.74
C SER A 98 4.42 27.34 -4.59
N LEU A 99 3.11 27.57 -4.72
CA LEU A 99 2.26 28.04 -3.63
C LEU A 99 1.31 26.92 -3.22
N VAL A 100 1.38 26.52 -1.95
CA VAL A 100 0.46 25.55 -1.34
C VAL A 100 -0.49 26.30 -0.42
N VAL A 101 -1.79 26.23 -0.72
CA VAL A 101 -2.86 26.78 0.10
C VAL A 101 -3.67 25.62 0.65
N THR A 102 -3.68 25.48 1.97
CA THR A 102 -4.49 24.46 2.66
C THR A 102 -5.86 25.04 2.96
N LEU A 103 -6.91 24.31 2.58
CA LEU A 103 -8.30 24.65 2.85
C LEU A 103 -8.91 23.56 3.72
N LEU A 104 -9.39 23.93 4.90
CA LEU A 104 -10.04 23.02 5.83
C LEU A 104 -11.55 23.00 5.55
N THR A 105 -12.20 21.87 5.89
CA THR A 105 -13.67 21.84 5.80
C THR A 105 -14.30 22.88 6.75
N LEU A 106 -13.64 23.13 7.89
CA LEU A 106 -14.07 24.11 8.87
C LEU A 106 -14.00 25.55 8.33
N ASP A 107 -13.08 25.85 7.41
CA ASP A 107 -12.97 27.20 6.81
C ASP A 107 -14.21 27.56 5.99
N ASN A 108 -15.03 26.57 5.62
CA ASN A 108 -16.26 26.77 4.87
C ASN A 108 -17.53 26.59 5.73
N GLU A 109 -17.41 26.48 7.06
CA GLU A 109 -18.53 26.15 7.96
C GLU A 109 -19.73 27.09 7.81
N GLU A 110 -19.50 28.40 7.58
CA GLU A 110 -20.56 29.39 7.38
C GLU A 110 -21.45 29.11 6.16
N ASN A 111 -20.93 28.39 5.16
CA ASN A 111 -21.66 27.99 3.96
C ASN A 111 -22.23 26.57 4.03
N LEU A 112 -22.05 25.87 5.16
CA LEU A 112 -22.49 24.49 5.36
C LEU A 112 -23.72 24.41 6.26
N GLU A 113 -24.47 23.30 6.17
CA GLU A 113 -25.55 23.05 7.11
C GLU A 113 -25.01 22.95 8.55
N PRO A 114 -25.70 23.52 9.56
CA PRO A 114 -25.29 23.39 10.95
C PRO A 114 -25.07 21.92 11.35
N GLY A 115 -23.88 21.61 11.89
CA GLY A 115 -23.50 20.26 12.29
C GLY A 115 -23.03 19.34 11.15
N PHE A 116 -22.85 19.86 9.92
CA PHE A 116 -22.34 19.08 8.79
C PHE A 116 -21.01 18.38 9.11
N VAL A 117 -20.04 19.10 9.68
CA VAL A 117 -18.71 18.55 10.00
C VAL A 117 -18.83 17.39 11.00
N ALA A 118 -19.63 17.56 12.06
CA ALA A 118 -19.88 16.53 13.05
C ALA A 118 -20.53 15.28 12.42
N LYS A 119 -21.54 15.49 11.56
CA LYS A 119 -22.20 14.39 10.82
C LYS A 119 -21.24 13.69 9.85
N ARG A 120 -20.40 14.45 9.14
CA ARG A 120 -19.43 13.89 8.19
C ARG A 120 -18.38 13.04 8.90
N ARG A 121 -17.88 13.50 10.06
CA ARG A 121 -16.91 12.78 10.87
C ARG A 121 -17.42 11.39 11.31
N GLN A 122 -18.72 11.21 11.53
CA GLN A 122 -19.30 9.91 11.91
C GLN A 122 -19.11 8.80 10.85
N SER A 123 -18.95 9.17 9.58
CA SER A 123 -18.72 8.22 8.48
C SER A 123 -17.25 7.92 8.20
N LEU A 124 -16.33 8.55 8.95
CA LEU A 124 -14.90 8.50 8.71
C LEU A 124 -14.20 7.83 9.89
N THR A 125 -13.15 7.08 9.61
CA THR A 125 -12.12 6.77 10.60
C THR A 125 -11.39 8.03 11.04
N GLU A 126 -10.65 7.98 12.15
CA GLU A 126 -9.85 9.11 12.61
C GLU A 126 -8.80 9.56 11.58
N ALA A 127 -8.17 8.61 10.87
CA ALA A 127 -7.20 8.94 9.82
C ALA A 127 -7.88 9.59 8.60
N GLU A 128 -9.03 9.06 8.17
CA GLU A 128 -9.81 9.69 7.11
C GLU A 128 -10.32 11.08 7.50
N ALA A 129 -10.68 11.30 8.77
CA ALA A 129 -11.09 12.61 9.25
C ALA A 129 -9.94 13.63 9.21
N ARG A 130 -8.73 13.24 9.64
CA ARG A 130 -7.54 14.10 9.57
C ARG A 130 -7.21 14.50 8.13
N VAL A 131 -7.28 13.56 7.18
CA VAL A 131 -7.04 13.89 5.76
C VAL A 131 -8.18 14.71 5.14
N LEU A 132 -9.42 14.26 5.29
CA LEU A 132 -10.57 14.79 4.53
C LEU A 132 -11.19 16.04 5.15
N LEU A 133 -11.03 16.26 6.46
CA LEU A 133 -11.59 17.42 7.16
C LEU A 133 -10.51 18.43 7.55
N GLU A 134 -9.33 17.93 7.94
CA GLU A 134 -8.24 18.72 8.53
C GLU A 134 -7.03 18.87 7.58
N ALA A 135 -7.11 18.31 6.37
CA ALA A 135 -6.09 18.40 5.33
C ALA A 135 -4.68 17.95 5.78
N GLU A 136 -4.62 16.97 6.68
CA GLU A 136 -3.37 16.35 7.11
C GLU A 136 -2.76 15.47 6.01
N TRP A 137 -1.43 15.44 5.95
CA TRP A 137 -0.69 14.61 5.02
C TRP A 137 -0.52 13.19 5.55
N GLU A 138 -1.55 12.37 5.39
CA GLU A 138 -1.48 10.94 5.70
C GLU A 138 -1.74 10.10 4.44
N ASP A 139 -1.07 8.95 4.34
CA ASP A 139 -1.48 7.92 3.40
C ASP A 139 -2.60 7.12 4.06
N ILE A 140 -3.83 7.61 3.91
CA ILE A 140 -4.99 6.73 4.10
C ILE A 140 -4.94 5.77 2.91
N GLU A 141 -4.50 4.53 3.17
CA GLU A 141 -4.49 3.47 2.18
C GLU A 141 -5.81 3.49 1.42
N ASP A 142 -5.76 3.32 0.09
CA ASP A 142 -6.97 3.05 -0.68
C ASP A 142 -7.58 1.78 -0.07
N THR A 143 -8.64 1.93 0.73
CA THR A 143 -9.41 0.88 1.40
C THR A 143 -10.20 0.07 0.37
N GLN A 144 -9.52 -0.47 -0.65
CA GLN A 144 -9.91 -1.78 -1.13
C GLN A 144 -9.53 -2.76 -0.03
N HIS A 145 -10.41 -2.92 0.95
CA HIS A 145 -10.34 -4.06 1.86
C HIS A 145 -10.10 -5.31 1.01
N PHE A 146 -9.01 -6.04 1.29
CA PHE A 146 -8.65 -7.25 0.55
C PHE A 146 -9.85 -8.21 0.46
N LEU A 147 -10.65 -8.26 1.53
CA LEU A 147 -11.96 -8.91 1.57
C LEU A 147 -13.08 -7.85 1.73
N PRO A 148 -14.19 -7.97 0.99
CA PRO A 148 -15.38 -7.14 1.22
C PRO A 148 -16.00 -7.28 2.62
N SER A 149 -15.72 -8.40 3.31
CA SER A 149 -16.14 -8.66 4.68
C SER A 149 -15.27 -9.75 5.31
N MET A 150 -14.84 -9.56 6.57
CA MET A 150 -14.12 -10.57 7.34
C MET A 150 -14.94 -11.84 7.61
N THR A 151 -16.27 -11.79 7.48
CA THR A 151 -17.11 -12.98 7.56
C THR A 151 -16.73 -14.03 6.49
N LEU A 152 -16.22 -13.60 5.33
CA LEU A 152 -15.73 -14.53 4.30
C LEU A 152 -14.51 -15.32 4.77
N TRP A 153 -13.62 -14.69 5.55
CA TRP A 153 -12.50 -15.35 6.20
C TRP A 153 -12.99 -16.27 7.33
N ASP A 154 -13.86 -15.78 8.20
CA ASP A 154 -14.41 -16.57 9.31
C ASP A 154 -15.11 -17.86 8.83
N LEU A 155 -15.75 -17.84 7.66
CA LEU A 155 -16.37 -19.02 7.04
C LEU A 155 -15.37 -20.09 6.55
N CYS A 156 -14.07 -19.75 6.47
CA CYS A 156 -12.99 -20.67 6.18
C CYS A 156 -12.45 -21.36 7.46
N GLN A 157 -12.95 -20.99 8.64
CA GLN A 157 -12.56 -21.64 9.88
C GLN A 157 -13.13 -23.06 9.95
N ALA A 158 -12.28 -24.04 10.20
CA ALA A 158 -12.69 -25.43 10.36
C ALA A 158 -11.70 -26.21 11.24
N GLU A 159 -12.14 -27.34 11.78
CA GLU A 159 -11.21 -28.33 12.34
C GLU A 159 -10.30 -28.84 11.22
N ILE A 160 -8.99 -28.86 11.49
CA ILE A 160 -7.99 -29.34 10.55
C ILE A 160 -7.41 -30.64 11.12
N PRO A 161 -7.46 -31.78 10.38
CA PRO A 161 -6.90 -33.05 10.84
C PRO A 161 -5.42 -32.92 11.19
N ALA A 162 -4.88 -33.72 12.11
CA ALA A 162 -3.45 -33.64 12.44
C ALA A 162 -2.57 -33.87 11.20
N LEU A 163 -1.49 -33.10 11.09
CA LEU A 163 -0.51 -33.23 10.00
C LEU A 163 0.27 -34.54 10.16
N THR A 164 0.43 -35.29 9.06
CA THR A 164 1.34 -36.43 9.02
C THR A 164 2.71 -36.01 8.48
N LYS A 165 3.77 -36.76 8.82
CA LYS A 165 5.15 -36.43 8.42
C LYS A 165 5.41 -36.47 6.91
N ASN A 166 4.48 -36.98 6.11
CA ASN A 166 4.63 -37.20 4.68
C ASN A 166 3.90 -36.15 3.83
N GLU A 167 3.25 -35.17 4.46
CA GLU A 167 2.54 -34.11 3.76
C GLU A 167 3.49 -32.93 3.47
N PRO A 168 3.75 -32.60 2.20
CA PRO A 168 4.59 -31.47 1.84
C PRO A 168 4.04 -30.16 2.38
N MET A 169 4.86 -29.45 3.15
CA MET A 169 4.58 -28.10 3.65
C MET A 169 5.32 -27.06 2.83
N VAL A 170 4.65 -25.94 2.58
CA VAL A 170 5.24 -24.70 2.09
C VAL A 170 5.13 -23.66 3.19
N VAL A 171 6.22 -22.97 3.47
CA VAL A 171 6.27 -21.90 4.47
C VAL A 171 6.44 -20.56 3.76
N ALA A 172 5.65 -19.56 4.16
CA ALA A 172 5.83 -18.18 3.75
C ALA A 172 6.39 -17.37 4.93
N LEU A 173 7.39 -16.54 4.66
CA LEU A 173 8.00 -15.62 5.61
C LEU A 173 7.79 -14.18 5.16
N ASP A 174 7.38 -13.33 6.11
CA ASP A 174 7.31 -11.89 5.93
C ASP A 174 8.00 -11.19 7.11
N ALA A 175 8.79 -10.16 6.80
CA ALA A 175 9.61 -9.49 7.79
C ALA A 175 9.64 -7.97 7.58
N PRO A 176 9.40 -7.19 8.64
CA PRO A 176 9.29 -5.76 8.54
C PRO A 176 10.66 -5.07 8.51
N GLU A 177 10.69 -3.82 8.06
CA GLU A 177 11.91 -3.00 7.99
C GLU A 177 12.38 -2.48 9.37
N GLY A 178 11.59 -2.69 10.43
CA GLY A 178 11.81 -2.13 11.77
C GLY A 178 10.51 -1.54 12.33
N THR A 179 10.56 -0.77 13.42
CA THR A 179 9.40 -0.01 13.93
C THR A 179 8.92 1.02 12.90
N ASN A 180 7.61 1.11 12.65
CA ASN A 180 7.05 2.17 11.81
C ASN A 180 7.20 3.56 12.48
N GLU A 181 7.04 4.64 11.72
CA GLU A 181 7.14 6.05 12.19
C GLU A 181 6.22 6.36 13.37
N SER A 182 5.18 5.54 13.58
CA SER A 182 4.21 5.64 14.68
C SER A 182 4.62 4.90 15.97
N GLY A 183 5.82 4.30 16.00
CA GLY A 183 6.32 3.54 17.15
C GLY A 183 5.59 2.23 17.41
N GLN A 184 4.78 1.74 16.45
CA GLN A 184 4.20 0.41 16.53
C GLN A 184 5.26 -0.65 16.22
N ALA A 185 5.25 -1.70 17.03
CA ALA A 185 6.09 -2.86 16.84
C ALA A 185 5.68 -3.58 15.56
N SER A 186 6.51 -3.50 14.52
CA SER A 186 6.30 -4.32 13.35
C SER A 186 6.54 -5.80 13.66
N SER A 187 5.78 -6.67 13.02
CA SER A 187 5.79 -8.12 13.28
C SER A 187 6.44 -8.90 12.14
N PHE A 188 7.27 -9.87 12.48
CA PHE A 188 7.63 -10.97 11.58
C PHE A 188 6.49 -11.98 11.56
N GLY A 189 6.06 -12.35 10.35
CA GLY A 189 5.05 -13.36 10.11
C GLY A 189 5.64 -14.64 9.51
N MET A 190 5.18 -15.79 10.01
CA MET A 190 5.45 -17.11 9.44
C MET A 190 4.14 -17.87 9.27
N VAL A 191 3.87 -18.35 8.06
CA VAL A 191 2.69 -19.17 7.79
C VAL A 191 3.11 -20.45 7.08
N GLY A 192 2.81 -21.59 7.68
CA GLY A 192 3.01 -22.92 7.09
C GLY A 192 1.69 -23.45 6.54
N VAL A 193 1.66 -23.81 5.26
CA VAL A 193 0.47 -24.35 4.59
C VAL A 193 0.76 -25.69 3.91
N THR A 194 -0.29 -26.49 3.77
CA THR A 194 -0.28 -27.80 3.09
C THR A 194 -1.55 -27.94 2.24
N ARG A 195 -1.67 -29.03 1.48
CA ARG A 195 -2.98 -29.43 0.96
C ARG A 195 -3.86 -29.98 2.08
N ASP A 196 -5.16 -29.69 2.07
CA ASP A 196 -6.08 -30.28 3.06
C ASP A 196 -6.18 -31.79 2.79
N PRO A 197 -5.91 -32.67 3.77
CA PRO A 197 -5.95 -34.13 3.58
C PRO A 197 -7.35 -34.66 3.25
N ARG A 198 -8.41 -33.89 3.53
CA ARG A 198 -9.79 -34.25 3.16
C ARG A 198 -10.12 -33.84 1.73
N ASN A 199 -9.44 -32.81 1.22
CA ASN A 199 -9.64 -32.30 -0.13
C ASN A 199 -8.34 -31.67 -0.64
N HIS A 200 -7.59 -32.41 -1.46
CA HIS A 200 -6.30 -31.96 -1.97
C HIS A 200 -6.39 -30.75 -2.91
N ASP A 201 -7.58 -30.38 -3.38
CA ASP A 201 -7.80 -29.13 -4.11
C ASP A 201 -7.89 -27.90 -3.19
N SER A 202 -7.90 -28.11 -1.87
CA SER A 202 -7.93 -27.05 -0.86
C SER A 202 -6.58 -26.92 -0.14
N VAL A 203 -6.37 -25.77 0.49
CA VAL A 203 -5.18 -25.42 1.26
C VAL A 203 -5.54 -25.39 2.73
N ALA A 204 -4.69 -25.96 3.59
CA ALA A 204 -4.84 -25.91 5.04
C ALA A 204 -3.70 -25.13 5.67
N VAL A 205 -4.02 -24.12 6.48
CA VAL A 205 -3.07 -23.39 7.31
C VAL A 205 -2.71 -24.26 8.52
N ARG A 206 -1.45 -24.71 8.57
CA ARG A 206 -0.95 -25.66 9.58
C ARG A 206 -0.19 -25.00 10.71
N PHE A 207 0.45 -23.88 10.41
CA PHE A 207 1.29 -23.17 11.35
C PHE A 207 1.13 -21.66 11.14
N VAL A 208 1.07 -20.94 12.25
CA VAL A 208 1.08 -19.48 12.29
C VAL A 208 2.05 -19.09 13.39
N GLY A 209 2.99 -18.21 13.06
CA GLY A 209 3.92 -17.62 14.01
C GLY A 209 4.00 -16.12 13.80
N GLU A 210 3.87 -15.38 14.89
CA GLU A 210 4.01 -13.92 14.90
C GLU A 210 5.05 -13.54 15.96
N TRP A 211 6.08 -12.80 15.57
CA TRP A 211 7.08 -12.25 16.49
C TRP A 211 7.12 -10.74 16.35
N LYS A 212 6.82 -10.03 17.44
CA LYS A 212 6.80 -8.56 17.46
C LYS A 212 8.14 -8.03 17.92
N ALA A 213 8.64 -7.02 17.22
CA ALA A 213 9.80 -6.27 17.70
C ALA A 213 9.48 -5.62 19.07
N PRO A 214 10.46 -5.51 19.98
CA PRO A 214 10.29 -4.70 21.18
C PRO A 214 10.07 -3.22 20.79
N GLN A 215 9.36 -2.46 21.62
CA GLN A 215 9.02 -1.07 21.34
C GLN A 215 10.30 -0.24 21.11
N GLY A 216 10.41 0.37 19.92
CA GLY A 216 11.59 1.15 19.50
C GLY A 216 12.84 0.33 19.13
N GLY A 217 12.70 -0.98 18.98
CA GLY A 217 13.80 -1.89 18.64
C GLY A 217 13.63 -2.60 17.31
N ILE A 218 14.68 -3.32 16.91
CA ILE A 218 14.67 -4.23 15.76
C ILE A 218 14.45 -5.65 16.27
N LEU A 219 13.66 -6.45 15.55
CA LEU A 219 13.49 -7.86 15.88
C LEU A 219 14.79 -8.62 15.62
N ASP A 220 15.30 -9.31 16.63
CA ASP A 220 16.40 -10.26 16.47
C ASP A 220 15.86 -11.61 15.99
N PHE A 221 16.16 -11.97 14.74
CA PHE A 221 15.71 -13.23 14.14
C PHE A 221 16.37 -14.47 14.78
N GLY A 222 17.59 -14.31 15.30
CA GLY A 222 18.40 -15.37 15.92
C GLY A 222 18.19 -15.54 17.42
N ALA A 223 17.27 -14.77 18.02
CA ALA A 223 16.94 -14.87 19.43
C ALA A 223 16.49 -16.29 19.84
N GLU A 224 16.63 -16.62 21.12
CA GLU A 224 16.15 -17.89 21.66
C GLU A 224 14.63 -18.01 21.47
N ASN A 225 14.17 -19.07 20.81
CA ASN A 225 12.77 -19.24 20.34
C ASN A 225 12.28 -18.18 19.34
N GLY A 226 13.21 -17.49 18.66
CA GLY A 226 12.94 -16.52 17.61
C GLY A 226 12.53 -17.16 16.26
N PRO A 227 12.29 -16.33 15.24
CA PRO A 227 11.88 -16.77 13.91
C PRO A 227 12.78 -17.85 13.29
N GLU A 228 14.11 -17.69 13.36
CA GLU A 228 15.04 -18.65 12.76
C GLU A 228 14.97 -20.03 13.46
N TRP A 229 14.95 -20.03 14.80
CA TRP A 229 14.82 -21.27 15.58
C TRP A 229 13.53 -22.02 15.24
N MET A 230 12.42 -21.30 15.11
CA MET A 230 11.14 -21.91 14.77
C MET A 230 11.16 -22.50 13.36
N LEU A 231 11.72 -21.80 12.38
CA LEU A 231 11.85 -22.32 11.02
C LEU A 231 12.69 -23.60 10.98
N ARG A 232 13.83 -23.61 11.69
CA ARG A 232 14.67 -24.81 11.85
C ARG A 232 13.91 -25.97 12.48
N LYS A 233 13.09 -25.69 13.49
CA LYS A 233 12.23 -26.69 14.12
C LYS A 233 11.19 -27.24 13.14
N LEU A 234 10.52 -26.39 12.36
CA LEU A 234 9.55 -26.83 11.35
C LEU A 234 10.19 -27.72 10.29
N CYS A 235 11.34 -27.32 9.74
CA CYS A 235 12.06 -28.13 8.74
C CYS A 235 12.58 -29.46 9.30
N LYS A 236 12.77 -29.56 10.62
CA LYS A 236 13.16 -30.81 11.29
C LYS A 236 11.97 -31.72 11.56
N ASP A 237 10.84 -31.14 11.99
CA ASP A 237 9.67 -31.88 12.43
C ASP A 237 8.78 -32.32 11.26
N TRP A 238 8.81 -31.58 10.14
CA TRP A 238 7.92 -31.75 8.98
C TRP A 238 8.66 -31.67 7.63
N ASP A 239 8.02 -32.19 6.58
CA ASP A 239 8.52 -32.13 5.20
C ASP A 239 8.32 -30.74 4.58
N VAL A 240 9.16 -29.78 4.97
CA VAL A 240 9.15 -28.42 4.41
C VAL A 240 9.86 -28.41 3.06
N THR A 241 9.06 -28.47 1.99
CA THR A 241 9.56 -28.55 0.61
C THR A 241 9.98 -27.20 0.03
N GLN A 242 9.38 -26.11 0.50
CA GLN A 242 9.67 -24.76 0.00
C GLN A 242 9.47 -23.72 1.11
N VAL A 243 10.37 -22.74 1.14
CA VAL A 243 10.23 -21.51 1.95
C VAL A 243 10.20 -20.31 1.01
N ALA A 244 9.04 -19.67 0.87
CA ALA A 244 8.85 -18.45 0.10
C ALA A 244 9.10 -17.22 1.00
N TYR A 245 9.84 -16.23 0.51
CA TYR A 245 10.21 -15.06 1.31
C TYR A 245 10.44 -13.81 0.48
N ASP A 246 10.24 -12.64 1.08
CA ASP A 246 10.70 -11.37 0.53
C ASP A 246 12.19 -11.17 0.83
N PRO A 247 13.06 -10.97 -0.18
CA PRO A 247 14.48 -10.80 0.03
C PRO A 247 14.88 -9.55 0.83
N TYR A 248 14.05 -8.51 0.94
CA TYR A 248 14.48 -7.21 1.45
C TYR A 248 15.13 -7.27 2.85
N ASN A 249 14.44 -7.86 3.84
CA ASN A 249 14.98 -7.99 5.22
C ASN A 249 15.51 -9.38 5.55
N LEU A 250 15.17 -10.40 4.74
CA LEU A 250 15.47 -11.80 5.05
C LEU A 250 16.68 -12.35 4.30
N HIS A 251 17.36 -11.53 3.50
CA HIS A 251 18.43 -12.01 2.64
C HIS A 251 19.53 -12.76 3.39
N HIS A 252 20.00 -12.21 4.52
CA HIS A 252 21.11 -12.80 5.28
C HIS A 252 20.71 -14.14 5.90
N MET A 253 19.65 -14.15 6.73
CA MET A 253 19.13 -15.35 7.39
C MET A 253 18.86 -16.47 6.38
N VAL A 254 18.19 -16.16 5.27
CA VAL A 254 17.89 -17.17 4.25
C VAL A 254 19.15 -17.66 3.53
N THR A 255 20.14 -16.81 3.32
CA THR A 255 21.41 -17.25 2.70
C THR A 255 22.12 -18.28 3.57
N ASP A 256 22.19 -18.05 4.89
CA ASP A 256 22.80 -18.98 5.83
C ASP A 256 22.05 -20.32 5.85
N LEU A 257 20.73 -20.28 5.97
CA LEU A 257 19.88 -21.47 5.97
C LEU A 257 19.91 -22.26 4.64
N ASN A 258 20.05 -21.56 3.53
CA ASN A 258 20.18 -22.17 2.22
C ASN A 258 21.54 -22.85 2.05
N ASN A 259 22.62 -22.29 2.59
CA ASN A 259 23.95 -22.92 2.61
C ASN A 259 23.96 -24.21 3.43
N GLU A 260 23.08 -24.30 4.43
CA GLU A 260 22.86 -25.51 5.24
C GLU A 260 21.95 -26.55 4.56
N ASN A 261 21.44 -26.28 3.35
CA ASN A 261 20.50 -27.14 2.61
C ASN A 261 19.23 -27.49 3.40
N MET A 262 18.72 -26.55 4.20
CA MET A 262 17.58 -26.83 5.09
C MET A 262 16.24 -27.01 4.36
N ALA A 263 16.01 -26.27 3.27
CA ALA A 263 14.83 -26.35 2.41
C ALA A 263 15.13 -25.66 1.07
N TRP A 264 14.21 -25.75 0.10
CA TRP A 264 14.29 -24.92 -1.10
C TRP A 264 13.78 -23.50 -0.81
N PHE A 265 14.67 -22.51 -0.86
CA PHE A 265 14.32 -21.12 -0.63
C PHE A 265 13.95 -20.40 -1.94
N PHE A 266 12.73 -19.89 -1.98
CA PHE A 266 12.16 -19.20 -3.14
C PHE A 266 11.99 -17.70 -2.85
N LYS A 267 12.76 -16.87 -3.55
CA LYS A 267 12.60 -15.41 -3.50
C LYS A 267 11.28 -15.03 -4.16
N PHE A 268 10.36 -14.44 -3.41
CA PHE A 268 9.06 -14.01 -3.90
C PHE A 268 9.15 -12.58 -4.47
N PRO A 269 8.94 -12.37 -5.78
CA PRO A 269 9.09 -11.06 -6.38
C PRO A 269 7.85 -10.18 -6.13
N GLN A 270 8.04 -8.94 -5.67
CA GLN A 270 6.97 -8.00 -5.33
C GLN A 270 6.09 -7.50 -6.51
N GLY A 271 6.41 -7.86 -7.76
CA GLY A 271 5.71 -7.38 -8.96
C GLY A 271 4.43 -8.16 -9.30
N ALA A 272 4.26 -8.53 -10.58
CA ALA A 272 3.06 -9.22 -11.07
C ALA A 272 2.69 -10.50 -10.28
N ARG A 273 3.70 -11.22 -9.77
CA ARG A 273 3.49 -12.45 -9.00
C ARG A 273 2.80 -12.22 -7.66
N ARG A 274 3.02 -11.06 -7.03
CA ARG A 274 2.29 -10.63 -5.83
C ARG A 274 0.80 -10.47 -6.14
N LEU A 275 0.48 -9.73 -7.20
CA LEU A 275 -0.91 -9.53 -7.64
C LEU A 275 -1.60 -10.85 -8.00
N GLU A 276 -0.88 -11.79 -8.63
CA GLU A 276 -1.38 -13.13 -8.90
C GLU A 276 -1.65 -13.92 -7.62
N ALA A 277 -0.74 -13.86 -6.63
CA ALA A 277 -0.91 -14.54 -5.35
C ALA A 277 -2.06 -13.95 -4.52
N ASP A 278 -2.18 -12.62 -4.48
CA ASP A 278 -3.29 -11.91 -3.82
C ASP A 278 -4.63 -12.34 -4.42
N LYS A 279 -4.72 -12.38 -5.75
CA LYS A 279 -5.92 -12.87 -6.45
C LYS A 279 -6.19 -14.35 -6.14
N GLN A 280 -5.17 -15.20 -6.14
CA GLN A 280 -5.32 -16.62 -5.82
C GLN A 280 -5.82 -16.83 -4.39
N LEU A 281 -5.28 -16.08 -3.42
CA LEU A 281 -5.74 -16.13 -2.04
C LEU A 281 -7.20 -15.68 -1.93
N LEU A 282 -7.56 -14.58 -2.60
CA LEU A 282 -8.94 -14.12 -2.65
C LEU A 282 -9.88 -15.18 -3.24
N ASP A 283 -9.50 -15.80 -4.36
CA ASP A 283 -10.26 -16.87 -5.00
C ASP A 283 -10.41 -18.09 -4.08
N LEU A 284 -9.35 -18.48 -3.35
CA LEU A 284 -9.41 -19.56 -2.37
C LEU A 284 -10.39 -19.25 -1.23
N ILE A 285 -10.40 -18.01 -0.72
CA ILE A 285 -11.31 -17.58 0.35
C ILE A 285 -12.76 -17.58 -0.17
N LEU A 286 -13.01 -16.96 -1.32
CA LEU A 286 -14.36 -16.88 -1.91
C LEU A 286 -14.93 -18.26 -2.25
N GLN A 287 -14.08 -19.18 -2.71
CA GLN A 287 -14.48 -20.56 -3.03
C GLN A 287 -14.47 -21.49 -1.81
N ARG A 288 -14.08 -21.01 -0.62
CA ARG A 288 -13.90 -21.80 0.61
C ARG A 288 -12.96 -23.00 0.41
N ARG A 289 -11.88 -22.77 -0.34
CA ARG A 289 -10.81 -23.72 -0.66
C ARG A 289 -9.53 -23.45 0.15
N ILE A 290 -9.60 -22.58 1.13
CA ILE A 290 -8.60 -22.47 2.19
C ILE A 290 -9.28 -22.74 3.53
N VAL A 291 -8.61 -23.45 4.43
CA VAL A 291 -9.09 -23.72 5.78
C VAL A 291 -8.04 -23.30 6.82
N HIS A 292 -8.50 -22.72 7.92
CA HIS A 292 -7.68 -22.33 9.06
C HIS A 292 -8.35 -22.72 10.38
N ASN A 293 -7.56 -22.80 11.45
CA ASN A 293 -8.02 -23.21 12.79
C ASN A 293 -8.66 -22.05 13.59
N GLY A 294 -8.70 -20.84 13.04
CA GLY A 294 -9.19 -19.64 13.72
C GLY A 294 -8.14 -18.91 14.58
N ASP A 295 -6.84 -19.16 14.35
CA ASP A 295 -5.78 -18.43 15.04
C ASP A 295 -5.97 -16.90 14.92
N ALA A 296 -5.83 -16.19 16.04
CA ALA A 296 -6.03 -14.75 16.10
C ALA A 296 -4.98 -13.97 15.30
N ALA A 297 -3.77 -14.52 15.13
CA ALA A 297 -2.72 -13.89 14.33
C ALA A 297 -3.00 -13.91 12.81
N LEU A 298 -4.06 -14.59 12.36
CA LEU A 298 -4.52 -14.59 10.97
C LEU A 298 -5.58 -13.51 10.67
N LYS A 299 -5.92 -12.66 11.65
CA LYS A 299 -6.94 -11.62 11.54
C LYS A 299 -6.31 -10.24 11.63
#